data_AF-X6D0Y3-F1
#
_entry.id   AF-X6D0Y3-F1
#
_cell.length_a   1.000
_cell.length_b   1.000
_cell.length_c   1.000
_cell.angle_alpha   90.00
_cell.angle_beta   90.00
_cell.angle_gamma   90.00
#
_symmetry.space_group_name_H-M   'P 1'
#
loop_
_entity.id
_entity.type
_entity.pdbx_description
1 polymer ?
#
loop_
_entity_poly.entity_id
_entity_poly.type
_entity_poly.pdbx_seq_one_letter_code
_entity_poly.pdbx_strand_id
1 'polypeptide(L)'
;MNLELRSIIRAGDLAHERITLRVRSSTDVGDYLMAQSGLDENGNVTIGLHYTYWFTYKLVAAGDLVVLYTKAGTDSEKALTTGKKAHFFYWGHSSAIWDQPDRAAVLLNAPTWEHKSVKALLTRD
;
A
#
# COMPACT_ATOMS: atom_id res chain seq x y z
N MET A 1 -2.44 -9.67 11.30
CA MET A 1 -1.83 -8.42 10.80
C MET A 1 -2.45 -7.24 11.53
N ASN A 2 -1.66 -6.20 11.82
CA ASN A 2 -2.13 -5.01 12.55
C ASN A 2 -2.80 -4.00 11.61
N LEU A 3 -2.49 -4.05 10.32
CA LEU A 3 -3.22 -3.37 9.25
C LEU A 3 -4.12 -4.35 8.50
N GLU A 4 -5.28 -3.86 8.09
CA GLU A 4 -6.27 -4.60 7.34
C GLU A 4 -6.59 -3.86 6.05
N LEU A 5 -6.41 -4.54 4.92
CA LEU A 5 -6.91 -4.08 3.62
C LEU A 5 -8.44 -4.04 3.62
N ARG A 6 -9.03 -2.87 3.31
CA ARG A 6 -10.48 -2.67 3.38
C ARG A 6 -11.13 -2.58 2.01
N SER A 7 -10.72 -1.60 1.21
CA SER A 7 -11.39 -1.33 -0.06
C SER A 7 -10.52 -0.54 -1.02
N ILE A 8 -10.77 -0.74 -2.30
CA ILE A 8 -10.41 0.19 -3.37
C ILE A 8 -11.63 1.09 -3.61
N ILE A 9 -11.41 2.40 -3.62
CA ILE A 9 -12.46 3.40 -3.83
C ILE A 9 -12.17 4.11 -5.15
N ARG A 10 -13.19 4.23 -6.01
CA ARG A 10 -13.13 4.96 -7.28
C ARG A 10 -12.05 4.43 -8.24
N ALA A 11 -12.01 3.12 -8.40
CA ALA A 11 -11.17 2.45 -9.40
C ALA A 11 -11.35 3.07 -10.80
N GLY A 12 -10.26 3.33 -11.50
CA GLY A 12 -10.25 3.97 -12.83
C GLY A 12 -10.36 5.50 -12.82
N ASP A 13 -10.73 6.11 -11.70
CA ASP A 13 -10.85 7.57 -11.54
C ASP A 13 -9.63 8.11 -10.80
N LEU A 14 -8.53 8.39 -11.52
CA LEU A 14 -7.24 8.82 -10.96
C LEU A 14 -7.36 9.94 -9.92
N ALA A 15 -8.29 10.89 -10.11
CA ALA A 15 -8.45 12.02 -9.20
C ALA A 15 -8.87 11.57 -7.79
N HIS A 16 -9.59 10.45 -7.68
CA HIS A 16 -10.19 9.94 -6.45
C HIS A 16 -9.77 8.51 -6.08
N GLU A 17 -9.07 7.80 -6.97
CA GLU A 17 -8.67 6.41 -6.80
C GLU A 17 -7.74 6.25 -5.60
N ARG A 18 -8.15 5.37 -4.67
CA ARG A 18 -7.41 5.13 -3.44
C ARG A 18 -7.70 3.77 -2.83
N ILE A 19 -6.75 3.26 -2.09
CA ILE A 19 -6.89 2.11 -1.21
C ILE A 19 -7.07 2.62 0.22
N THR A 20 -7.95 1.97 0.97
CA THR A 20 -8.11 2.23 2.40
C THR A 20 -7.69 1.01 3.20
N LEU A 21 -6.95 1.26 4.29
CA LEU A 21 -6.58 0.27 5.28
C LEU A 21 -7.07 0.71 6.65
N ARG A 22 -7.51 -0.25 7.47
CA ARG A 22 -7.85 0.01 8.87
C ARG A 22 -6.72 -0.43 9.78
N VAL A 23 -6.35 0.41 10.74
CA VAL A 23 -5.43 0.04 11.82
C VAL A 23 -6.21 -0.75 12.88
N ARG A 24 -5.97 -2.06 12.97
CA ARG A 24 -6.59 -2.95 13.97
C ARG A 24 -5.90 -2.84 15.33
N SER A 25 -4.57 -2.67 15.31
CA SER A 25 -3.74 -2.48 16.51
C SER A 25 -2.63 -1.50 16.17
N SER A 26 -2.20 -0.70 17.15
CA SER A 26 -1.14 0.29 16.92
C SER A 26 0.13 -0.38 16.38
N THR A 27 0.73 0.20 15.35
CA THR A 27 1.86 -0.38 14.60
C THR A 27 2.60 0.74 13.87
N ASP A 28 3.79 0.46 13.38
CA ASP A 28 4.41 1.29 12.34
C ASP A 28 3.87 0.85 10.97
N VAL A 29 3.40 1.79 10.15
CA VAL A 29 2.92 1.50 8.79
C VAL A 29 4.07 1.22 7.82
N GLY A 30 5.28 1.69 8.11
CA GLY A 30 6.49 1.42 7.31
C GLY A 30 6.94 -0.04 7.30
N ASP A 31 6.42 -0.85 8.23
CA ASP A 31 6.60 -2.31 8.23
C ASP A 31 5.78 -3.01 7.13
N TYR A 32 4.98 -2.27 6.35
CA TYR A 32 4.08 -2.83 5.35
C TYR A 32 4.45 -2.37 3.94
N LEU A 33 4.14 -3.24 2.98
CA LEU A 33 4.16 -2.91 1.56
C LEU A 33 2.78 -3.16 0.97
N MET A 34 2.32 -2.25 0.13
CA MET A 34 1.16 -2.46 -0.73
C MET A 34 1.65 -2.90 -2.11
N ALA A 35 1.05 -3.94 -2.67
CA ALA A 35 1.35 -4.38 -4.02
C ALA A 35 0.08 -4.60 -4.83
N GLN A 36 0.13 -4.26 -6.11
CA GLN A 36 -0.76 -4.82 -7.11
C GLN A 36 -0.10 -6.07 -7.68
N SER A 37 -0.77 -7.22 -7.51
CA SER A 37 -0.36 -8.47 -8.11
C SER A 37 -1.36 -8.91 -9.20
N GLY A 38 -0.92 -9.75 -10.14
CA GLY A 38 -1.80 -10.47 -11.04
C GLY A 38 -2.65 -11.51 -10.28
N LEU A 39 -3.86 -11.75 -10.78
CA LEU A 39 -4.75 -12.84 -10.39
C LEU A 39 -4.82 -13.88 -11.51
N ASP A 40 -4.70 -15.15 -11.16
CA ASP A 40 -4.97 -16.24 -12.10
C ASP A 40 -6.48 -16.48 -12.30
N GLU A 41 -6.82 -17.36 -13.23
CA GLU A 41 -8.22 -17.72 -13.55
C GLU A 41 -8.98 -18.35 -12.37
N ASN A 42 -8.25 -18.85 -11.36
CA ASN A 42 -8.82 -19.43 -10.14
C ASN A 42 -8.92 -18.41 -9.00
N GLY A 43 -8.52 -17.15 -9.22
CA GLY A 43 -8.51 -16.10 -8.20
C GLY A 43 -7.32 -16.17 -7.24
N ASN A 44 -6.27 -16.91 -7.57
CA ASN A 44 -5.05 -16.91 -6.76
C ASN A 44 -4.14 -15.74 -7.13
N VAL A 45 -3.51 -15.17 -6.10
CA VAL A 45 -2.44 -14.18 -6.28
C VAL A 45 -1.24 -14.84 -6.94
N THR A 46 -0.73 -14.20 -7.98
CA THR A 46 0.46 -14.66 -8.70
C THR A 46 1.72 -13.93 -8.22
N ILE A 47 2.87 -14.30 -8.78
CA ILE A 47 4.14 -13.57 -8.58
C ILE A 47 4.28 -12.31 -9.43
N GLY A 48 3.31 -12.05 -10.33
CA GLY A 48 3.32 -10.89 -11.22
C GLY A 48 3.01 -9.61 -10.45
N LEU A 49 4.03 -9.00 -9.83
CA LEU A 49 3.91 -7.70 -9.18
C LEU A 49 4.05 -6.57 -10.21
N HIS A 50 3.05 -5.69 -10.28
CA HIS A 50 3.00 -4.60 -11.26
C HIS A 50 3.34 -3.24 -10.65
N TYR A 51 2.71 -2.92 -9.53
CA TYR A 51 2.92 -1.68 -8.79
C TYR A 51 3.17 -2.01 -7.33
N THR A 52 4.19 -1.41 -6.72
CA THR A 52 4.49 -1.57 -5.30
C THR A 52 4.64 -0.22 -4.63
N TYR A 53 4.11 -0.10 -3.40
CA TYR A 53 4.30 1.04 -2.52
C TYR A 53 4.88 0.57 -1.21
N TRP A 54 6.02 1.13 -0.83
CA TRP A 54 6.57 0.97 0.51
C TRP A 54 6.22 2.20 1.31
N PHE A 55 5.45 2.03 2.38
CA PHE A 55 5.10 3.12 3.26
C PHE A 55 6.34 3.67 3.97
N THR A 56 6.36 4.98 4.21
CA THR A 56 7.35 5.59 5.10
C THR A 56 7.06 5.20 6.55
N TYR A 57 8.12 5.08 7.37
CA TYR A 57 7.97 4.77 8.79
C TYR A 57 7.13 5.84 9.49
N LYS A 58 6.02 5.40 10.08
CA LYS A 58 5.07 6.24 10.78
C LYS A 58 4.23 5.40 11.74
N LEU A 59 4.27 5.76 13.01
CA LEU A 59 3.40 5.18 14.02
C LEU A 59 1.95 5.59 13.79
N VAL A 60 1.06 4.59 13.74
CA VAL A 60 -0.38 4.76 13.62
C VAL A 60 -1.09 4.08 14.79
N ALA A 61 -2.21 4.65 15.24
CA ALA A 61 -2.92 4.16 16.42
C ALA A 61 -4.08 3.22 16.07
N ALA A 62 -4.41 2.30 16.97
CA ALA A 62 -5.58 1.44 16.81
C ALA A 62 -6.87 2.24 16.53
N GLY A 63 -7.55 1.88 15.45
CA GLY A 63 -8.76 2.56 14.96
C GLY A 63 -8.51 3.69 13.97
N ASP A 64 -7.25 4.07 13.71
CA ASP A 64 -6.92 5.02 12.65
C ASP A 64 -7.21 4.42 11.26
N LEU A 65 -7.30 5.33 10.28
CA LEU A 65 -7.46 5.04 8.86
C LEU A 65 -6.15 5.35 8.13
N VAL A 66 -5.68 4.43 7.30
CA VAL A 66 -4.62 4.70 6.32
C VAL A 66 -5.26 4.77 4.95
N VAL A 67 -4.91 5.78 4.18
CA VAL A 67 -5.44 6.02 2.83
C VAL A 67 -4.26 6.20 1.87
N LEU A 68 -4.14 5.32 0.88
CA LEU A 68 -3.13 5.43 -0.17
C LEU A 68 -3.82 5.84 -1.47
N TYR A 69 -3.60 7.07 -1.91
CA TYR A 69 -4.04 7.53 -3.22
C TYR A 69 -3.09 7.03 -4.31
N THR A 70 -3.63 6.65 -5.47
CA THR A 70 -2.80 6.26 -6.64
C THR A 70 -2.01 7.45 -7.19
N LYS A 71 -2.62 8.63 -7.22
CA LYS A 71 -2.03 9.85 -7.79
C LYS A 71 -0.85 10.39 -6.97
N ALA A 72 -0.15 11.36 -7.54
CA ALA A 72 0.80 12.21 -6.82
C ALA A 72 0.12 13.12 -5.78
N GLY A 73 0.88 13.45 -4.74
CA GLY A 73 0.46 14.35 -3.67
C GLY A 73 1.50 14.39 -2.55
N THR A 74 1.16 15.06 -1.46
CA THR A 74 2.00 15.20 -0.28
C THR A 74 1.30 14.54 0.89
N ASP A 75 2.03 13.65 1.58
CA ASP A 75 1.53 12.95 2.75
C ASP A 75 0.99 13.92 3.80
N SER A 76 -0.12 13.56 4.43
CA SER A 76 -0.80 14.43 5.40
C SER A 76 -1.62 13.64 6.40
N GLU A 77 -2.06 14.31 7.46
CA GLU A 77 -2.95 13.75 8.48
C GLU A 77 -4.19 14.61 8.64
N LYS A 78 -5.31 13.98 8.96
CA LYS A 78 -6.54 14.67 9.33
C LYS A 78 -7.20 14.00 10.53
N ALA A 79 -7.61 14.80 11.51
CA ALA A 79 -8.48 14.32 12.57
C ALA A 79 -9.86 13.94 12.00
N LEU A 80 -10.36 12.78 12.41
CA LEU A 80 -11.70 12.29 12.11
C LEU A 80 -12.67 12.72 13.22
N THR A 81 -13.95 12.85 12.87
CA THR A 81 -15.02 13.17 13.83
C THR A 81 -15.16 12.13 14.94
N THR A 82 -14.65 10.92 14.72
CA THR A 82 -14.61 9.81 15.69
C THR A 82 -13.51 9.95 16.74
N GLY A 83 -12.69 11.01 16.69
CA GLY A 83 -11.51 11.16 17.56
C GLY A 83 -10.29 10.35 17.13
N LYS A 84 -10.34 9.72 15.94
CA LYS A 84 -9.23 8.99 15.31
C LYS A 84 -8.53 9.84 14.26
N LYS A 85 -7.46 9.35 13.66
CA LYS A 85 -6.77 10.03 12.55
C LYS A 85 -6.91 9.27 11.23
N ALA A 86 -6.96 10.01 10.14
CA ALA A 86 -6.68 9.51 8.80
C ALA A 86 -5.27 9.94 8.39
N HIS A 87 -4.47 8.98 7.92
CA HIS A 87 -3.12 9.16 7.42
C HIS A 87 -3.16 8.98 5.90
N PHE A 88 -2.85 10.04 5.16
CA PHE A 88 -2.91 10.07 3.71
C PHE A 88 -1.51 9.91 3.13
N PHE A 89 -1.38 8.98 2.20
CA PHE A 89 -0.20 8.65 1.43
C PHE A 89 -0.50 8.75 -0.06
N TYR A 90 0.52 8.98 -0.88
CA TYR A 90 0.39 9.18 -2.32
C TYR A 90 1.42 8.35 -3.08
N TRP A 91 0.95 7.50 -4.00
CA TRP A 91 1.80 6.57 -4.75
C TRP A 91 2.60 7.28 -5.86
N GLY A 92 2.09 8.41 -6.38
CA GLY A 92 2.83 9.18 -7.38
C GLY A 92 2.55 8.81 -8.83
N HIS A 93 1.56 7.97 -9.13
CA HIS A 93 1.24 7.59 -10.50
C HIS A 93 0.46 8.68 -11.26
N SER A 94 0.66 8.71 -12.57
CA SER A 94 -0.02 9.62 -13.51
C SER A 94 -1.25 8.98 -14.18
N SER A 95 -1.55 7.73 -13.86
CA SER A 95 -2.72 6.98 -14.35
C SER A 95 -3.35 6.17 -13.23
N ALA A 96 -4.65 5.90 -13.33
CA ALA A 96 -5.32 4.95 -12.45
C ALA A 96 -4.75 3.54 -12.67
N ILE A 97 -4.78 2.70 -11.64
CA ILE A 97 -4.19 1.36 -11.69
C ILE A 97 -5.19 0.26 -11.30
N TRP A 98 -6.36 0.56 -10.73
CA TRP A 98 -7.25 -0.47 -10.18
C TRP A 98 -8.45 -0.84 -11.07
N ASP A 99 -8.42 -0.51 -12.36
CA ASP A 99 -9.51 -0.78 -13.31
C ASP A 99 -9.38 -2.10 -14.08
N GLN A 100 -8.39 -2.94 -13.74
CA GLN A 100 -8.18 -4.22 -14.39
C GLN A 100 -8.72 -5.40 -13.56
N PRO A 101 -9.52 -6.31 -14.15
CA PRO A 101 -10.19 -7.39 -13.43
C PRO A 101 -9.24 -8.54 -13.02
N ASP A 102 -8.07 -8.64 -13.64
CA ASP A 102 -7.05 -9.65 -13.41
C ASP A 102 -5.98 -9.17 -12.39
N ARG A 103 -6.34 -8.23 -11.50
CA ARG A 103 -5.45 -7.65 -10.49
C ARG A 103 -5.98 -7.82 -9.08
N ALA A 104 -5.07 -8.09 -8.15
CA ALA A 104 -5.30 -8.14 -6.71
C ALA A 104 -4.53 -7.05 -5.97
N ALA A 105 -5.18 -6.49 -4.96
CA ALA A 105 -4.54 -5.70 -3.92
C ALA A 105 -3.97 -6.64 -2.85
N VAL A 106 -2.65 -6.61 -2.66
CA VAL A 106 -1.92 -7.43 -1.68
C VAL A 106 -1.25 -6.52 -0.66
N LEU A 107 -1.51 -6.78 0.62
CA LEU A 107 -0.82 -6.12 1.73
C LEU A 107 0.19 -7.10 2.33
N LEU A 108 1.47 -6.76 2.29
CA LEU A 108 2.54 -7.53 2.90
C LEU A 108 2.94 -6.90 4.23
N ASN A 109 3.20 -7.73 5.25
CA ASN A 109 3.82 -7.30 6.50
C ASN A 109 5.28 -7.79 6.50
N ALA A 110 6.22 -6.88 6.35
CA ALA A 110 7.65 -7.13 6.22
C ALA A 110 8.45 -6.27 7.22
N PRO A 111 8.30 -6.51 8.54
CA PRO A 111 8.98 -5.73 9.58
C PRO A 111 10.50 -5.96 9.60
N THR A 112 10.96 -7.03 8.95
CA THR A 112 12.38 -7.36 8.79
C THR A 112 12.67 -7.60 7.32
N TRP A 113 13.68 -6.92 6.80
CA TRP A 113 14.10 -6.99 5.41
C TRP A 113 15.58 -6.66 5.30
N GLU A 114 16.22 -7.06 4.21
CA GLU A 114 17.60 -6.70 3.91
C GLU A 114 17.72 -6.27 2.44
N HIS A 115 18.77 -5.52 2.14
CA HIS A 115 19.11 -5.17 0.77
C HIS A 115 20.63 -5.10 0.62
N LYS A 116 21.10 -5.35 -0.60
CA LYS A 116 22.46 -5.07 -1.04
C LYS A 116 22.37 -4.43 -2.41
N SER A 117 23.33 -3.56 -2.74
CA SER A 117 23.45 -3.07 -4.11
C SER A 117 23.80 -4.22 -5.05
N VAL A 118 23.38 -4.15 -6.31
CA VAL A 118 23.76 -5.14 -7.34
C VAL A 118 25.27 -5.33 -7.38
N LYS A 119 26.04 -4.23 -7.32
CA LYS A 119 27.50 -4.26 -7.29
C LYS A 119 28.07 -5.09 -6.13
N ALA A 120 27.41 -5.08 -4.96
CA ALA A 120 27.86 -5.84 -3.79
C ALA A 120 27.51 -7.34 -3.89
N LEU A 121 26.61 -7.74 -4.78
CA LEU A 121 26.19 -9.13 -4.98
C LEU A 121 26.92 -9.82 -6.13
N LEU A 122 27.46 -9.06 -7.09
CA LEU A 122 28.29 -9.61 -8.16
C LEU A 122 29.64 -10.06 -7.58
N THR A 123 29.84 -11.37 -7.46
CA THR A 123 31.16 -11.96 -7.26
C THR A 123 31.94 -11.85 -8.56
N ARG A 124 33.18 -11.38 -8.51
CA ARG A 124 34.07 -11.47 -9.67
C ARG A 124 34.44 -12.93 -9.86
N ASP A 125 34.06 -13.50 -11.00
CA ASP A 125 34.54 -14.81 -11.46
C ASP A 125 36.06 -14.78 -11.69
#